data_AF-A0A1Q7A5I5-F1
#
_entry.id   AF-A0A1Q7A5I5-F1
#
_cell.length_a   1.000
_cell.length_b   1.000
_cell.length_c   1.000
_cell.angle_alpha   90.00
_cell.angle_beta   90.00
_cell.angle_gamma   90.00
#
_symmetry.space_group_name_H-M   'P 1'
#
loop_
_entity.id
_entity.type
_entity.pdbx_description
1 polymer ?
#
loop_
_entity_poly.entity_id
_entity_poly.type
_entity_poly.pdbx_seq_one_letter_code
_entity_poly.pdbx_strand_id
1 'polypeptide(L)'
;MHNIEHKPLQEEPSSIPEQKGATTTERQKLLRAWRYTIIGGTVSLVFALIIAGLLTFANQKANPSPHPSPAPTTSASTLPTPTTTPIPASIPSSHNVSMAIADGVAYLSTADNSAYALRISDGALLWHQKIDGSADQPPVVKNGVVYVASFVDQNGPAHVYALRASDGRLLWRYDNVNYSYLSLSTTDNVIYVASQDGISALNGNNGTLLWHFATKASDSGSPLEVNGVVYFNSSIATGQGTLYALQANNGTPIWHYTTDGFIFTPRVANGVVYINSDGYIGLVGGTLAALRASDGHQIWKQTLDANLIQPPQLVNGILYTTTTKMLVPPSAHSANPLQGATAIGALLWNTFQSASVVQAVPLKEGLSSLYAVRASDGTILWHYSMNNGKNSWANWFSVENGVVYASAAKGEDTTDGGDIYALQSSNGSVLWHVKLNRSPTGALLANDIIYLSTSAGLSNGAVYALRARDGSLLWDYHSIAGPVFNAPILDGTTIYIGASNGIVYALRADDGGIVWHNLTAVQG
;
A
#
# COMPACT_ATOMS: atom_id res chain seq x y z
N MET A 1 36.68 52.85 -25.25
CA MET A 1 36.70 53.10 -26.71
C MET A 1 35.74 52.08 -27.31
N HIS A 2 34.65 52.40 -28.02
CA HIS A 2 34.29 53.64 -28.74
C HIS A 2 32.87 54.15 -28.42
N ASN A 3 32.54 55.36 -28.88
CA ASN A 3 31.34 56.19 -28.60
C ASN A 3 31.36 57.40 -29.59
N ILE A 4 30.31 58.11 -30.05
CA ILE A 4 28.84 58.17 -29.86
C ILE A 4 28.23 58.64 -31.21
N GLU A 5 27.01 58.27 -31.60
CA GLU A 5 26.09 59.14 -32.39
C GLU A 5 24.63 58.58 -32.34
N HIS A 6 23.56 59.25 -31.84
CA HIS A 6 22.95 60.58 -32.08
C HIS A 6 22.37 60.74 -33.51
N LYS A 7 21.18 61.32 -33.80
CA LYS A 7 20.17 62.20 -33.12
C LYS A 7 18.85 62.16 -33.98
N PRO A 8 17.90 63.13 -34.00
CA PRO A 8 17.10 63.92 -33.00
C PRO A 8 15.59 63.49 -32.98
N LEU A 9 14.66 63.82 -32.06
CA LEU A 9 14.21 65.04 -31.32
C LEU A 9 13.24 66.00 -32.07
N GLN A 10 12.05 66.25 -31.46
CA GLN A 10 11.08 67.40 -31.52
C GLN A 10 9.60 66.93 -31.53
N GLU A 11 8.59 67.61 -30.95
CA GLU A 11 8.50 68.65 -29.89
C GLU A 11 7.07 68.66 -29.28
N GLU A 12 6.86 69.35 -28.14
CA GLU A 12 5.58 69.43 -27.39
C GLU A 12 4.65 70.55 -27.91
N PRO A 13 3.36 70.67 -27.52
CA PRO A 13 3.06 71.48 -26.32
C PRO A 13 1.81 71.10 -25.48
N SER A 14 1.69 71.80 -24.35
CA SER A 14 0.74 71.63 -23.25
C SER A 14 -0.71 72.08 -23.48
N SER A 15 -1.63 71.60 -22.62
CA SER A 15 -2.49 72.49 -21.82
C SER A 15 -3.19 71.76 -20.66
N ILE A 16 -3.21 72.42 -19.49
CA ILE A 16 -4.01 72.05 -18.31
C ILE A 16 -5.05 73.15 -18.09
N PRO A 17 -6.30 72.80 -17.73
CA PRO A 17 -7.12 73.65 -16.86
C PRO A 17 -7.26 73.03 -15.46
N GLU A 18 -7.18 73.88 -14.45
CA GLU A 18 -7.16 73.55 -13.02
C GLU A 18 -8.57 73.63 -12.39
N GLN A 19 -8.67 73.23 -11.11
CA GLN A 19 -9.82 73.30 -10.18
C GLN A 19 -10.83 72.13 -10.27
N LYS A 20 -11.39 71.63 -9.17
CA LYS A 20 -11.44 72.14 -7.78
C LYS A 20 -11.43 70.99 -6.78
N GLY A 21 -10.74 71.15 -5.64
CA GLY A 21 -10.65 70.11 -4.62
C GLY A 21 -11.97 69.90 -3.86
N ALA A 22 -12.34 68.63 -3.64
CA ALA A 22 -13.35 68.23 -2.65
C ALA A 22 -12.67 67.58 -1.44
N THR A 23 -13.12 67.92 -0.25
CA THR A 23 -12.43 67.65 1.02
C THR A 23 -12.48 66.18 1.46
N THR A 24 -11.48 65.75 2.23
CA THR A 24 -11.21 64.38 2.71
C THR A 24 -12.27 63.79 3.65
N THR A 25 -13.46 64.39 3.76
CA THR A 25 -14.51 64.01 4.72
C THR A 25 -15.67 63.22 4.08
N GLU A 26 -15.87 63.31 2.76
CA GLU A 26 -16.96 62.57 2.08
C GLU A 26 -16.57 61.12 1.72
N ARG A 27 -15.30 60.87 1.39
CA ARG A 27 -14.82 59.55 0.92
C ARG A 27 -14.88 58.42 1.97
N GLN A 28 -15.15 58.74 3.24
CA GLN A 28 -15.34 57.76 4.31
C GLN A 28 -16.82 57.44 4.66
N LYS A 29 -17.81 58.22 4.18
CA LYS A 29 -19.23 57.91 4.43
C LYS A 29 -19.80 56.86 3.47
N LEU A 30 -19.33 56.80 2.23
CA LEU A 30 -19.82 55.86 1.21
C LEU A 30 -19.41 54.39 1.43
N LEU A 31 -18.39 54.11 2.25
CA LEU A 31 -17.90 52.74 2.52
C LEU A 31 -18.55 52.06 3.75
N ARG A 32 -19.46 52.73 4.47
CA ARG A 32 -20.20 52.11 5.60
C ARG A 32 -21.64 51.72 5.28
N ALA A 33 -22.25 52.24 4.22
CA ALA A 33 -23.65 51.94 3.86
C ALA A 33 -23.86 50.52 3.31
N TRP A 34 -22.89 49.96 2.58
CA TRP A 34 -23.05 48.67 1.88
C TRP A 34 -22.94 47.42 2.75
N ARG A 35 -22.48 47.53 4.01
CA ARG A 35 -22.33 46.37 4.91
C ARG A 35 -23.62 45.93 5.61
N TYR A 36 -24.67 46.74 5.61
CA TYR A 36 -25.94 46.41 6.26
C TYR A 36 -27.00 45.83 5.30
N THR A 37 -26.96 46.19 4.00
CA THR A 37 -27.95 45.71 3.01
C THR A 37 -27.78 44.23 2.67
N ILE A 38 -26.56 43.68 2.74
CA ILE A 38 -26.28 42.28 2.39
C ILE A 38 -26.61 41.32 3.55
N ILE A 39 -26.53 41.77 4.81
CA ILE A 39 -26.82 40.93 5.99
C ILE A 39 -28.34 40.83 6.26
N GLY A 40 -29.13 41.88 5.95
CA GLY A 40 -30.58 41.87 6.13
C GLY A 40 -31.34 40.94 5.15
N GLY A 41 -30.79 40.70 3.95
CA GLY A 41 -31.41 39.86 2.92
C GLY A 41 -31.38 38.36 3.26
N THR A 42 -30.24 37.85 3.71
CA THR A 42 -30.05 36.43 4.05
C THR A 42 -30.82 36.00 5.29
N VAL A 43 -30.91 36.85 6.32
CA VAL A 43 -31.68 36.52 7.54
C VAL A 43 -33.19 36.44 7.25
N SER A 44 -33.71 37.33 6.39
CA SER A 44 -35.12 37.32 5.99
C SER A 44 -35.51 36.07 5.18
N LEU A 45 -34.62 35.57 4.31
CA LEU A 45 -34.89 34.38 3.49
C LEU A 45 -34.96 33.10 4.35
N VAL A 46 -34.07 32.97 5.34
CA VAL A 46 -34.05 31.83 6.25
C VAL A 46 -35.29 31.81 7.15
N PHE A 47 -35.74 32.96 7.66
CA PHE A 47 -36.95 33.04 8.49
C PHE A 47 -38.23 32.70 7.72
N ALA A 48 -38.34 33.11 6.44
CA ALA A 48 -39.48 32.79 5.59
C ALA A 48 -39.61 31.27 5.32
N LEU A 49 -38.49 30.58 5.10
CA LEU A 49 -38.47 29.12 4.87
C LEU A 49 -38.84 28.33 6.14
N ILE A 50 -38.43 28.79 7.32
CA ILE A 50 -38.80 28.15 8.60
C ILE A 50 -40.30 28.29 8.88
N ILE A 51 -40.90 29.45 8.61
CA ILE A 51 -42.35 29.67 8.78
C ILE A 51 -43.15 28.84 7.75
N ALA A 52 -42.68 28.72 6.51
CA ALA A 52 -43.31 27.86 5.51
C ALA A 52 -43.30 26.37 5.90
N GLY A 53 -42.21 25.89 6.52
CA GLY A 53 -42.10 24.50 7.02
C GLY A 53 -42.96 24.19 8.25
N LEU A 54 -43.31 25.20 9.06
CA LEU A 54 -44.16 25.02 10.24
C LEU A 54 -45.66 25.06 9.92
N LEU A 55 -46.07 25.71 8.83
CA LEU A 55 -47.47 25.77 8.40
C LEU A 55 -47.96 24.51 7.65
N THR A 56 -47.07 23.67 7.13
CA THR A 56 -47.43 22.42 6.44
C THR A 56 -47.74 21.25 7.39
N PHE A 57 -47.32 21.32 8.65
CA PHE A 57 -47.60 20.28 9.66
C PHE A 57 -48.92 20.47 10.43
N ALA A 58 -49.58 21.62 10.30
CA ALA A 58 -50.72 21.99 11.14
C ALA A 58 -52.10 21.59 10.58
N ASN A 59 -52.19 21.03 9.35
CA ASN A 59 -53.48 20.89 8.68
C ASN A 59 -53.65 19.60 7.84
N GLN A 60 -53.70 18.45 8.52
CA GLN A 60 -54.36 17.25 7.98
C GLN A 60 -55.38 16.71 8.99
N LYS A 61 -56.67 16.92 8.69
CA LYS A 61 -57.79 16.19 9.28
C LYS A 61 -58.61 15.56 8.15
N ALA A 62 -59.15 14.37 8.43
CA ALA A 62 -59.60 13.41 7.42
C ALA A 62 -60.87 13.80 6.65
N ASN A 63 -61.01 13.27 5.43
CA ASN A 63 -62.25 12.63 4.95
C ASN A 63 -62.00 11.73 3.70
N PRO A 64 -62.97 10.87 3.29
CA PRO A 64 -62.66 9.56 2.70
C PRO A 64 -62.63 9.46 1.15
N SER A 65 -62.20 8.29 0.70
CA SER A 65 -61.95 7.86 -0.69
C SER A 65 -63.17 7.77 -1.61
N PRO A 66 -62.93 7.80 -2.94
CA PRO A 66 -63.65 6.99 -3.91
C PRO A 66 -62.77 5.87 -4.53
N HIS A 67 -63.42 4.90 -5.17
CA HIS A 67 -62.85 3.63 -5.67
C HIS A 67 -61.97 3.74 -6.95
N PRO A 68 -61.18 2.68 -7.29
CA PRO A 68 -60.02 2.82 -8.18
C PRO A 68 -60.26 2.43 -9.65
N SER A 69 -59.34 2.89 -10.51
CA SER A 69 -59.03 2.29 -11.82
C SER A 69 -57.56 1.82 -11.84
N PRO A 70 -57.22 0.70 -12.50
CA PRO A 70 -55.91 0.05 -12.34
C PRO A 70 -54.82 0.64 -13.25
N ALA A 71 -53.61 0.76 -12.70
CA ALA A 71 -52.36 1.08 -13.40
C ALA A 71 -51.19 0.30 -12.71
N PRO A 72 -50.01 0.16 -13.34
CA PRO A 72 -49.32 -1.12 -13.42
C PRO A 72 -48.52 -1.52 -12.17
N THR A 73 -48.33 -2.83 -12.02
CA THR A 73 -47.49 -3.44 -10.97
C THR A 73 -46.02 -3.10 -11.16
N THR A 74 -45.55 -2.04 -10.49
CA THR A 74 -44.12 -1.83 -10.23
C THR A 74 -43.74 -2.51 -8.93
N SER A 75 -43.10 -3.68 -9.02
CA SER A 75 -42.52 -4.37 -7.87
C SER A 75 -41.48 -3.48 -7.18
N ALA A 76 -41.71 -3.17 -5.90
CA ALA A 76 -40.72 -2.47 -5.08
C ALA A 76 -39.54 -3.44 -4.82
N SER A 77 -38.36 -3.13 -5.36
CA SER A 77 -37.14 -3.85 -5.03
C SER A 77 -36.66 -3.42 -3.64
N THR A 78 -36.96 -4.23 -2.63
CA THR A 78 -36.37 -4.09 -1.29
C THR A 78 -34.94 -4.61 -1.32
N LEU A 79 -33.95 -3.78 -0.92
CA LEU A 79 -32.59 -4.28 -0.68
C LEU A 79 -32.63 -5.40 0.37
N PRO A 80 -31.84 -6.47 0.22
CA PRO A 80 -31.74 -7.50 1.22
C PRO A 80 -31.05 -6.96 2.48
N THR A 81 -31.65 -7.22 3.64
CA THR A 81 -31.01 -7.05 4.94
C THR A 81 -29.73 -7.90 4.99
N PRO A 82 -28.59 -7.40 5.53
CA PRO A 82 -27.37 -8.20 5.63
C PRO A 82 -27.62 -9.46 6.46
N THR A 83 -27.41 -10.62 5.85
CA THR A 83 -27.69 -11.92 6.44
C THR A 83 -26.62 -12.25 7.50
N THR A 84 -27.02 -12.38 8.77
CA THR A 84 -26.15 -12.77 9.89
C THR A 84 -25.78 -14.27 9.88
N THR A 85 -25.77 -14.91 8.71
CA THR A 85 -25.56 -16.35 8.55
C THR A 85 -24.28 -16.56 7.77
N PRO A 86 -23.29 -17.32 8.29
CA PRO A 86 -22.05 -17.59 7.56
C PRO A 86 -22.34 -18.25 6.20
N ILE A 87 -21.91 -17.60 5.12
CA ILE A 87 -21.98 -18.19 3.78
C ILE A 87 -20.91 -19.28 3.71
N PRO A 88 -21.27 -20.55 3.40
CA PRO A 88 -20.28 -21.60 3.23
C PRO A 88 -19.44 -21.31 1.98
N ALA A 89 -18.12 -21.17 2.18
CA ALA A 89 -17.20 -20.90 1.08
C ALA A 89 -17.11 -22.10 0.14
N SER A 90 -17.45 -21.89 -1.14
CA SER A 90 -17.22 -22.85 -2.21
C SER A 90 -16.07 -22.36 -3.10
N ILE A 91 -15.11 -23.26 -3.35
CA ILE A 91 -13.89 -23.13 -4.18
C ILE A 91 -12.67 -22.58 -3.41
N PRO A 92 -11.54 -23.32 -3.39
CA PRO A 92 -10.24 -22.81 -2.95
C PRO A 92 -9.56 -22.04 -4.10
N SER A 93 -10.15 -20.91 -4.48
CA SER A 93 -9.51 -19.92 -5.35
C SER A 93 -8.94 -18.80 -4.50
N SER A 94 -7.73 -18.39 -4.83
CA SER A 94 -6.88 -17.45 -4.10
C SER A 94 -7.33 -15.99 -4.25
N HIS A 95 -8.53 -15.67 -3.76
CA HIS A 95 -9.09 -14.33 -3.78
C HIS A 95 -8.51 -13.45 -2.67
N ASN A 96 -7.19 -13.20 -2.72
CA ASN A 96 -6.59 -12.22 -1.82
C ASN A 96 -7.22 -10.85 -2.07
N VAL A 97 -7.59 -10.15 -1.00
CA VAL A 97 -8.20 -8.82 -1.08
C VAL A 97 -7.17 -7.80 -0.62
N SER A 98 -6.65 -7.05 -1.57
CA SER A 98 -5.69 -5.98 -1.32
C SER A 98 -6.43 -4.64 -1.27
N MET A 99 -6.20 -3.87 -0.21
CA MET A 99 -7.10 -2.78 0.22
C MET A 99 -6.33 -1.50 0.51
N ALA A 100 -6.94 -0.37 0.16
CA ALA A 100 -6.53 0.95 0.62
C ALA A 100 -7.75 1.73 1.15
N ILE A 101 -7.57 2.51 2.20
CA ILE A 101 -8.64 3.33 2.80
C ILE A 101 -8.33 4.80 2.58
N ALA A 102 -9.30 5.55 2.06
CA ALA A 102 -9.23 7.00 1.90
C ALA A 102 -10.63 7.62 1.96
N ASP A 103 -10.76 8.80 2.58
CA ASP A 103 -11.97 9.63 2.59
C ASP A 103 -13.28 8.90 2.98
N GLY A 104 -13.21 7.93 3.91
CA GLY A 104 -14.36 7.15 4.36
C GLY A 104 -14.73 5.97 3.45
N VAL A 105 -13.85 5.58 2.53
CA VAL A 105 -14.06 4.51 1.55
C VAL A 105 -12.88 3.53 1.57
N ALA A 106 -13.20 2.23 1.60
CA ALA A 106 -12.24 1.16 1.35
C ALA A 106 -12.29 0.77 -0.13
N TYR A 107 -11.18 0.98 -0.83
CA TYR A 107 -10.97 0.60 -2.22
C TYR A 107 -10.24 -0.73 -2.27
N LEU A 108 -10.74 -1.66 -3.08
CA LEU A 108 -10.28 -3.04 -3.11
C LEU A 108 -9.84 -3.43 -4.52
N SER A 109 -8.67 -4.06 -4.61
CA SER A 109 -8.22 -4.88 -5.74
C SER A 109 -8.50 -6.34 -5.42
N THR A 110 -9.05 -7.09 -6.36
CA THR A 110 -9.47 -8.48 -6.15
C THR A 110 -9.20 -9.38 -7.35
N ALA A 111 -8.89 -10.65 -7.08
CA ALA A 111 -8.60 -11.66 -8.10
C ALA A 111 -9.82 -12.20 -8.88
N ASP A 112 -10.97 -11.54 -8.77
CA ASP A 112 -12.19 -11.79 -9.57
C ASP A 112 -12.30 -10.82 -10.77
N ASN A 113 -11.15 -10.23 -11.17
CA ASN A 113 -11.03 -9.23 -12.23
C ASN A 113 -11.92 -8.00 -12.00
N SER A 114 -11.96 -7.51 -10.76
CA SER A 114 -12.75 -6.33 -10.39
C SER A 114 -12.00 -5.38 -9.44
N ALA A 115 -12.47 -4.14 -9.42
CA ALA A 115 -12.15 -3.15 -8.40
C ALA A 115 -13.45 -2.72 -7.70
N TYR A 116 -13.42 -2.62 -6.37
CA TYR A 116 -14.59 -2.27 -5.55
C TYR A 116 -14.34 -1.04 -4.70
N ALA A 117 -15.40 -0.31 -4.38
CA ALA A 117 -15.43 0.68 -3.31
C ALA A 117 -16.53 0.35 -2.30
N LEU A 118 -16.14 0.17 -1.04
CA LEU A 118 -17.06 -0.05 0.09
C LEU A 118 -17.02 1.16 1.02
N ARG A 119 -18.18 1.64 1.46
CA ARG A 119 -18.27 2.66 2.51
C ARG A 119 -17.84 2.06 3.85
N ILE A 120 -16.85 2.66 4.51
CA ILE A 120 -16.25 2.02 5.69
C ILE A 120 -17.15 1.99 6.93
N SER A 121 -18.20 2.84 6.99
CA SER A 121 -19.10 2.90 8.14
C SER A 121 -20.05 1.70 8.27
N ASP A 122 -20.38 1.03 7.16
CA ASP A 122 -21.39 -0.04 7.11
C ASP A 122 -21.10 -1.14 6.06
N GLY A 123 -19.98 -1.05 5.34
CA GLY A 123 -19.60 -2.01 4.30
C GLY A 123 -20.40 -1.91 3.01
N ALA A 124 -21.27 -0.89 2.87
CA ALA A 124 -22.14 -0.77 1.70
C ALA A 124 -21.33 -0.56 0.41
N LEU A 125 -21.65 -1.33 -0.64
CA LEU A 125 -21.06 -1.17 -1.96
C LEU A 125 -21.44 0.20 -2.53
N LEU A 126 -20.43 1.05 -2.80
CA LEU A 126 -20.59 2.35 -3.44
C LEU A 126 -20.52 2.22 -4.96
N TRP A 127 -19.54 1.48 -5.46
CA TRP A 127 -19.40 1.14 -6.87
C TRP A 127 -18.55 -0.14 -7.03
N HIS A 128 -18.71 -0.78 -8.18
CA HIS A 128 -17.82 -1.83 -8.66
C HIS A 128 -17.45 -1.54 -10.12
N GLN A 129 -16.24 -1.90 -10.53
CA GLN A 129 -15.76 -1.75 -11.89
C GLN A 129 -15.05 -3.03 -12.30
N LYS A 130 -15.52 -3.67 -13.38
CA LYS A 130 -14.78 -4.79 -13.98
C LYS A 130 -13.51 -4.28 -14.64
N ILE A 131 -12.43 -5.02 -14.46
CA ILE A 131 -11.12 -4.79 -15.07
C ILE A 131 -10.69 -6.05 -15.82
N ASP A 132 -9.63 -5.95 -16.62
CA ASP A 132 -9.07 -7.06 -17.36
C ASP A 132 -7.89 -7.63 -16.56
N GLY A 133 -7.96 -8.90 -16.15
CA GLY A 133 -6.93 -9.57 -15.34
C GLY A 133 -7.06 -9.40 -13.82
N SER A 134 -6.26 -10.17 -13.09
CA SER A 134 -6.24 -10.20 -11.61
C SER A 134 -5.58 -8.94 -11.07
N ALA A 135 -6.11 -8.38 -9.98
CA ALA A 135 -5.51 -7.27 -9.28
C ALA A 135 -5.16 -7.69 -7.84
N ASP A 136 -3.88 -8.01 -7.63
CA ASP A 136 -3.38 -8.54 -6.35
C ASP A 136 -2.67 -7.46 -5.51
N GLN A 137 -2.32 -6.32 -6.12
CA GLN A 137 -1.67 -5.20 -5.46
C GLN A 137 -2.69 -4.24 -4.82
N PRO A 138 -2.41 -3.65 -3.64
CA PRO A 138 -3.28 -2.62 -3.05
C PRO A 138 -3.51 -1.44 -4.02
N PRO A 139 -4.76 -0.95 -4.16
CA PRO A 139 -5.00 0.26 -4.95
C PRO A 139 -4.24 1.46 -4.38
N VAL A 140 -3.77 2.36 -5.24
CA VAL A 140 -3.22 3.64 -4.81
C VAL A 140 -4.29 4.72 -4.97
N VAL A 141 -4.68 5.37 -3.88
CA VAL A 141 -5.73 6.41 -3.90
C VAL A 141 -5.11 7.78 -3.72
N LYS A 142 -5.33 8.70 -4.66
CA LYS A 142 -4.76 10.04 -4.63
C LYS A 142 -5.61 11.03 -5.43
N ASN A 143 -5.85 12.23 -4.88
CA ASN A 143 -6.54 13.32 -5.56
C ASN A 143 -7.91 12.95 -6.19
N GLY A 144 -8.67 12.05 -5.55
CA GLY A 144 -9.96 11.57 -6.07
C GLY A 144 -9.86 10.55 -7.21
N VAL A 145 -8.68 9.97 -7.43
CA VAL A 145 -8.41 8.89 -8.39
C VAL A 145 -7.92 7.65 -7.65
N VAL A 146 -8.38 6.48 -8.09
CA VAL A 146 -7.96 5.15 -7.63
C VAL A 146 -7.17 4.51 -8.77
N TYR A 147 -5.90 4.23 -8.53
CA TYR A 147 -5.04 3.51 -9.47
C TYR A 147 -5.01 2.03 -9.11
N VAL A 148 -5.37 1.19 -10.06
CA VAL A 148 -5.38 -0.28 -9.94
C VAL A 148 -4.44 -0.85 -10.99
N ALA A 149 -3.50 -1.68 -10.56
CA ALA A 149 -2.65 -2.47 -11.44
C ALA A 149 -3.20 -3.90 -11.51
N SER A 150 -3.41 -4.42 -12.72
CA SER A 150 -3.82 -5.80 -12.96
C SER A 150 -2.89 -6.50 -13.96
N PHE A 151 -2.93 -7.82 -13.95
CA PHE A 151 -2.20 -8.68 -14.89
C PHE A 151 -3.09 -9.83 -15.37
N VAL A 152 -3.00 -10.15 -16.66
CA VAL A 152 -3.69 -11.28 -17.27
C VAL A 152 -2.74 -12.47 -17.29
N ASP A 153 -2.90 -13.38 -16.33
CA ASP A 153 -2.01 -14.53 -16.10
C ASP A 153 -0.52 -14.15 -15.90
N GLN A 154 0.37 -15.15 -15.78
CA GLN A 154 1.79 -14.90 -15.48
C GLN A 154 2.55 -14.21 -16.63
N ASN A 155 2.01 -14.32 -17.85
CA ASN A 155 2.71 -14.11 -19.11
C ASN A 155 1.95 -13.18 -20.08
N GLY A 156 0.67 -12.89 -19.81
CA GLY A 156 -0.17 -12.02 -20.63
C GLY A 156 0.00 -10.53 -20.32
N PRO A 157 -0.85 -9.68 -20.94
CA PRO A 157 -0.77 -8.22 -20.78
C PRO A 157 -1.08 -7.78 -19.35
N ALA A 158 -0.50 -6.65 -18.97
CA ALA A 158 -0.77 -6.00 -17.71
C ALA A 158 -1.31 -4.58 -17.94
N HIS A 159 -2.19 -4.14 -17.04
CA HIS A 159 -2.96 -2.90 -17.24
C HIS A 159 -2.87 -2.02 -15.99
N VAL A 160 -2.80 -0.71 -16.21
CA VAL A 160 -3.02 0.29 -15.16
C VAL A 160 -4.32 1.02 -15.45
N TYR A 161 -5.28 0.91 -14.53
CA TYR A 161 -6.54 1.65 -14.59
C TYR A 161 -6.48 2.85 -13.65
N ALA A 162 -6.92 4.00 -14.13
CA ALA A 162 -7.28 5.13 -13.29
C ALA A 162 -8.80 5.25 -13.23
N LEU A 163 -9.38 4.99 -12.07
CA LEU A 163 -10.81 5.05 -11.81
C LEU A 163 -11.12 6.30 -10.97
N ARG A 164 -12.25 6.96 -11.21
CA ARG A 164 -12.69 8.06 -10.34
C ARG A 164 -13.17 7.50 -9.01
N ALA A 165 -12.60 7.98 -7.91
CA ALA A 165 -12.89 7.51 -6.56
C ALA A 165 -14.38 7.59 -6.16
N SER A 166 -15.12 8.57 -6.69
CA SER A 166 -16.53 8.79 -6.33
C SER A 166 -17.55 7.86 -6.99
N ASP A 167 -17.25 7.30 -8.17
CA ASP A 167 -18.22 6.56 -9.00
C ASP A 167 -17.64 5.35 -9.76
N GLY A 168 -16.36 5.03 -9.58
CA GLY A 168 -15.67 3.91 -10.22
C GLY A 168 -15.40 4.12 -11.71
N ARG A 169 -15.84 5.23 -12.31
CA ARG A 169 -15.78 5.43 -13.76
C ARG A 169 -14.33 5.49 -14.23
N LEU A 170 -14.00 4.67 -15.23
CA LEU A 170 -12.72 4.73 -15.93
C LEU A 170 -12.43 6.16 -16.42
N LEU A 171 -11.28 6.69 -16.03
CA LEU A 171 -10.73 7.96 -16.49
C LEU A 171 -9.75 7.73 -17.64
N TRP A 172 -8.83 6.77 -17.46
CA TRP A 172 -7.89 6.30 -18.48
C TRP A 172 -7.39 4.89 -18.14
N ARG A 173 -6.88 4.18 -19.15
CA ARG A 173 -6.18 2.89 -19.02
C ARG A 173 -4.84 2.99 -19.75
N TYR A 174 -3.79 2.46 -19.16
CA TYR A 174 -2.51 2.23 -19.81
C TYR A 174 -2.33 0.72 -20.02
N ASP A 175 -2.10 0.34 -21.28
CA ASP A 175 -1.97 -1.05 -21.69
C ASP A 175 -0.49 -1.40 -21.86
N ASN A 176 0.05 -2.23 -20.98
CA ASN A 176 1.36 -2.84 -21.16
C ASN A 176 1.19 -4.22 -21.79
N VAL A 177 1.67 -4.37 -23.02
CA VAL A 177 1.60 -5.63 -23.79
C VAL A 177 2.76 -6.58 -23.49
N ASN A 178 3.72 -6.15 -22.66
CA ASN A 178 4.86 -6.95 -22.25
C ASN A 178 4.59 -7.65 -20.90
N TYR A 179 5.35 -8.72 -20.68
CA TYR A 179 5.25 -9.64 -19.54
C TYR A 179 5.25 -8.96 -18.16
N SER A 180 4.45 -9.54 -17.26
CA SER A 180 4.55 -9.53 -15.79
C SER A 180 4.02 -8.35 -14.96
N TYR A 181 3.70 -8.74 -13.71
CA TYR A 181 3.78 -7.98 -12.46
C TYR A 181 4.19 -6.51 -12.60
N LEU A 182 3.20 -5.65 -12.50
CA LEU A 182 3.42 -4.21 -12.38
C LEU A 182 3.61 -3.84 -10.91
N SER A 183 4.64 -3.04 -10.65
CA SER A 183 4.69 -2.26 -9.41
C SER A 183 4.57 -0.78 -9.71
N LEU A 184 3.81 -0.09 -8.87
CA LEU A 184 3.26 1.23 -9.15
C LEU A 184 3.49 2.19 -7.98
N SER A 185 4.03 3.37 -8.25
CA SER A 185 4.13 4.45 -7.26
C SER A 185 3.72 5.80 -7.83
N THR A 186 3.29 6.72 -6.96
CA THR A 186 2.66 7.98 -7.37
C THR A 186 3.17 9.19 -6.57
N THR A 187 4.10 9.96 -7.12
CA THR A 187 4.46 11.28 -6.56
C THR A 187 3.87 12.40 -7.40
N ASP A 188 3.46 13.49 -6.75
CA ASP A 188 2.69 14.59 -7.33
C ASP A 188 1.56 14.08 -8.24
N ASN A 189 1.75 14.18 -9.56
CA ASN A 189 0.84 13.71 -10.60
C ASN A 189 1.55 12.86 -11.68
N VAL A 190 2.60 12.12 -11.29
CA VAL A 190 3.29 11.14 -12.14
C VAL A 190 3.07 9.75 -11.56
N ILE A 191 2.77 8.79 -12.43
CA ILE A 191 2.62 7.37 -12.11
C ILE A 191 3.84 6.65 -12.67
N TYR A 192 4.65 6.04 -11.81
CA TYR A 192 5.75 5.19 -12.23
C TYR A 192 5.28 3.75 -12.28
N VAL A 193 5.50 3.09 -13.42
CA VAL A 193 5.10 1.71 -13.69
C VAL A 193 6.36 0.94 -14.07
N ALA A 194 6.75 -0.01 -13.23
CA ALA A 194 7.88 -0.90 -13.49
C ALA A 194 7.37 -2.25 -14.03
N SER A 195 8.07 -2.77 -15.06
CA SER A 195 7.74 -3.99 -15.82
C SER A 195 9.02 -4.62 -16.40
N GLN A 196 8.95 -5.78 -17.06
CA GLN A 196 10.17 -6.44 -17.59
C GLN A 196 10.92 -5.61 -18.65
N ASP A 197 10.21 -4.81 -19.43
CA ASP A 197 10.80 -3.92 -20.42
C ASP A 197 11.53 -2.71 -19.79
N GLY A 198 11.32 -2.43 -18.50
CA GLY A 198 11.98 -1.37 -17.74
C GLY A 198 11.01 -0.56 -16.90
N ILE A 199 11.06 0.76 -17.02
CA ILE A 199 10.20 1.66 -16.25
C ILE A 199 9.61 2.77 -17.12
N SER A 200 8.30 2.94 -17.01
CA SER A 200 7.51 3.97 -17.69
C SER A 200 7.00 4.99 -16.69
N ALA A 201 7.14 6.29 -17.00
CA ALA A 201 6.49 7.37 -16.27
C ALA A 201 5.27 7.85 -17.06
N LEU A 202 4.11 7.86 -16.42
CA LEU A 202 2.84 8.25 -17.02
C LEU A 202 2.30 9.52 -16.35
N ASN A 203 1.61 10.35 -17.12
CA ASN A 203 0.88 11.50 -16.59
C ASN A 203 -0.39 11.05 -15.87
N GLY A 204 -0.50 11.32 -14.56
CA GLY A 204 -1.61 10.89 -13.72
C GLY A 204 -3.00 11.37 -14.16
N ASN A 205 -3.08 12.44 -14.94
CA ASN A 205 -4.38 12.98 -15.41
C ASN A 205 -5.00 12.18 -16.56
N ASN A 206 -4.19 11.54 -17.40
CA ASN A 206 -4.64 11.00 -18.70
C ASN A 206 -3.92 9.71 -19.15
N GLY A 207 -2.97 9.19 -18.36
CA GLY A 207 -2.23 7.95 -18.65
C GLY A 207 -1.19 8.07 -19.77
N THR A 208 -0.95 9.26 -20.34
CA THR A 208 0.00 9.40 -21.46
C THR A 208 1.43 9.21 -20.97
N LEU A 209 2.20 8.41 -21.70
CA LEU A 209 3.63 8.21 -21.47
C LEU A 209 4.39 9.54 -21.53
N LEU A 210 5.10 9.87 -20.46
CA LEU A 210 6.00 11.02 -20.35
C LEU A 210 7.41 10.64 -20.80
N TRP A 211 7.91 9.51 -20.31
CA TRP A 211 9.18 8.90 -20.70
C TRP A 211 9.17 7.41 -20.37
N HIS A 212 10.06 6.66 -21.03
CA HIS A 212 10.33 5.24 -20.75
C HIS A 212 11.84 5.01 -20.73
N PHE A 213 12.33 4.28 -19.74
CA PHE A 213 13.71 3.83 -19.66
C PHE A 213 13.74 2.30 -19.80
N ALA A 214 14.26 1.84 -20.93
CA ALA A 214 14.27 0.43 -21.28
C ALA A 214 15.41 -0.33 -20.57
N THR A 215 15.11 -1.53 -20.09
CA THR A 215 16.09 -2.48 -19.54
C THR A 215 16.03 -3.82 -20.26
N LYS A 216 16.96 -4.73 -19.94
CA LYS A 216 16.91 -6.14 -20.35
C LYS A 216 16.52 -7.04 -19.19
N ALA A 217 15.66 -6.54 -18.30
CA ALA A 217 15.27 -7.23 -17.08
C ALA A 217 14.40 -8.45 -17.37
N SER A 218 14.39 -9.38 -16.42
CA SER A 218 13.42 -10.47 -16.31
C SER A 218 12.43 -10.21 -15.18
N ASP A 219 12.72 -9.24 -14.30
CA ASP A 219 11.88 -8.83 -13.17
C ASP A 219 12.23 -7.39 -12.75
N SER A 220 11.25 -6.62 -12.28
CA SER A 220 11.39 -5.21 -11.89
C SER A 220 10.58 -4.92 -10.63
N GLY A 221 11.22 -4.36 -9.61
CA GLY A 221 10.56 -4.08 -8.32
C GLY A 221 10.00 -2.66 -8.19
N SER A 222 9.49 -2.34 -7.00
CA SER A 222 8.70 -1.14 -6.77
C SER A 222 9.49 0.16 -6.97
N PRO A 223 9.09 1.03 -7.92
CA PRO A 223 9.79 2.29 -8.14
C PRO A 223 9.55 3.26 -6.99
N LEU A 224 10.59 3.96 -6.56
CA LEU A 224 10.56 4.94 -5.47
C LEU A 224 11.11 6.27 -5.98
N GLU A 225 10.31 7.33 -5.97
CA GLU A 225 10.78 8.67 -6.31
C GLU A 225 11.03 9.49 -5.03
N VAL A 226 12.23 10.07 -4.92
CA VAL A 226 12.65 10.91 -3.79
C VAL A 226 13.51 12.07 -4.32
N ASN A 227 13.08 13.30 -4.03
CA ASN A 227 13.78 14.54 -4.37
C ASN A 227 14.10 14.70 -5.87
N GLY A 228 13.20 14.27 -6.76
CA GLY A 228 13.38 14.34 -8.21
C GLY A 228 14.24 13.23 -8.80
N VAL A 229 14.54 12.18 -8.02
CA VAL A 229 15.25 10.98 -8.48
C VAL A 229 14.36 9.75 -8.32
N VAL A 230 14.15 9.02 -9.41
CA VAL A 230 13.44 7.74 -9.42
C VAL A 230 14.44 6.62 -9.27
N TYR A 231 14.26 5.82 -8.22
CA TYR A 231 14.99 4.60 -7.96
C TYR A 231 14.14 3.41 -8.35
N PHE A 232 14.67 2.49 -9.15
CA PHE A 232 14.03 1.20 -9.41
C PHE A 232 15.07 0.10 -9.58
N ASN A 233 14.74 -1.09 -9.10
CA ASN A 233 15.54 -2.28 -9.30
C ASN A 233 15.06 -3.03 -10.55
N SER A 234 16.01 -3.53 -11.33
CA SER A 234 15.78 -4.46 -12.44
C SER A 234 16.71 -5.65 -12.25
N SER A 235 16.19 -6.87 -12.34
CA SER A 235 16.96 -8.09 -12.15
C SER A 235 16.87 -8.98 -13.38
N ILE A 236 17.93 -9.71 -13.70
CA ILE A 236 17.97 -10.68 -14.80
C ILE A 236 17.84 -12.11 -14.28
N ALA A 237 17.35 -13.03 -15.11
CA ALA A 237 17.12 -14.44 -14.75
C ALA A 237 18.34 -15.20 -14.18
N THR A 238 19.56 -14.67 -14.32
CA THR A 238 20.78 -15.22 -13.69
C THR A 238 20.97 -14.80 -12.23
N GLY A 239 20.04 -14.04 -11.66
CA GLY A 239 20.05 -13.59 -10.26
C GLY A 239 20.78 -12.28 -9.98
N GLN A 240 21.36 -11.63 -11.00
CA GLN A 240 22.02 -10.34 -10.85
C GLN A 240 20.97 -9.21 -10.82
N GLY A 241 20.98 -8.41 -9.76
CA GLY A 241 20.16 -7.21 -9.61
C GLY A 241 20.93 -5.94 -9.95
N THR A 242 20.25 -4.95 -10.52
CA THR A 242 20.80 -3.60 -10.73
C THR A 242 19.79 -2.57 -10.25
N LEU A 243 20.24 -1.68 -9.36
CA LEU A 243 19.51 -0.49 -8.96
C LEU A 243 19.90 0.65 -9.89
N TYR A 244 18.91 1.27 -10.53
CA TYR A 244 19.09 2.50 -11.30
C TYR A 244 18.60 3.70 -10.51
N ALA A 245 19.27 4.84 -10.69
CA ALA A 245 18.79 6.15 -10.29
C ALA A 245 18.60 7.01 -11.54
N LEU A 246 17.37 7.42 -11.83
CA LEU A 246 16.98 8.21 -13.00
C LEU A 246 16.50 9.61 -12.59
N GLN A 247 16.68 10.62 -13.43
CA GLN A 247 16.03 11.92 -13.22
C GLN A 247 14.51 11.78 -13.44
N ALA A 248 13.71 12.17 -12.45
CA ALA A 248 12.25 11.99 -12.47
C ALA A 248 11.53 12.71 -13.63
N ASN A 249 12.11 13.80 -14.13
CA ASN A 249 11.52 14.64 -15.17
C ASN A 249 11.66 14.06 -16.60
N ASN A 250 12.63 13.19 -16.88
CA ASN A 250 12.97 12.76 -18.23
C ASN A 250 13.48 11.31 -18.35
N GLY A 251 13.63 10.58 -17.24
CA GLY A 251 14.11 9.18 -17.24
C GLY A 251 15.60 9.01 -17.55
N THR A 252 16.38 10.09 -17.63
CA THR A 252 17.83 9.99 -17.92
C THR A 252 18.58 9.38 -16.74
N PRO A 253 19.48 8.40 -16.97
CA PRO A 253 20.22 7.76 -15.89
C PRO A 253 21.24 8.72 -15.27
N ILE A 254 21.21 8.81 -13.95
CA ILE A 254 22.20 9.51 -13.13
C ILE A 254 23.34 8.54 -12.80
N TRP A 255 22.99 7.35 -12.30
CA TRP A 255 23.90 6.26 -11.99
C TRP A 255 23.16 4.91 -11.95
N HIS A 256 23.92 3.81 -11.92
CA HIS A 256 23.41 2.47 -11.60
C HIS A 256 24.41 1.75 -10.69
N TYR A 257 23.92 0.80 -9.91
CA TYR A 257 24.73 -0.05 -9.03
C TYR A 257 24.25 -1.50 -9.12
N THR A 258 25.18 -2.43 -9.36
CA THR A 258 24.89 -3.84 -9.66
C THR A 258 25.37 -4.75 -8.53
N THR A 259 24.57 -5.77 -8.21
CA THR A 259 24.82 -6.77 -7.15
C THR A 259 24.67 -8.17 -7.69
N ASP A 260 25.42 -9.13 -7.14
CA ASP A 260 25.37 -10.56 -7.49
C ASP A 260 24.09 -11.27 -7.01
N GLY A 261 23.14 -10.50 -6.46
CA GLY A 261 21.80 -10.92 -6.04
C GLY A 261 20.76 -9.90 -6.48
N PHE A 262 19.47 -10.25 -6.34
CA PHE A 262 18.33 -9.34 -6.50
C PHE A 262 18.47 -8.13 -5.58
N ILE A 263 17.77 -7.04 -5.86
CA ILE A 263 17.68 -5.85 -4.99
C ILE A 263 16.20 -5.60 -4.73
N PHE A 264 15.80 -5.42 -3.47
CA PHE A 264 14.44 -5.00 -3.13
C PHE A 264 14.33 -3.47 -3.07
N THR A 265 13.10 -2.96 -2.90
CA THR A 265 12.81 -1.52 -2.81
C THR A 265 13.75 -0.81 -1.83
N PRO A 266 14.56 0.17 -2.30
CA PRO A 266 15.58 0.82 -1.49
C PRO A 266 14.98 1.75 -0.43
N ARG A 267 15.73 2.00 0.64
CA ARG A 267 15.42 3.03 1.64
C ARG A 267 16.32 4.25 1.38
N VAL A 268 15.75 5.37 0.93
CA VAL A 268 16.51 6.62 0.69
C VAL A 268 16.32 7.57 1.87
N ALA A 269 17.41 8.07 2.45
CA ALA A 269 17.38 9.07 3.53
C ALA A 269 18.72 9.82 3.65
N ASN A 270 18.67 11.12 3.96
CA ASN A 270 19.85 11.95 4.29
C ASN A 270 20.99 11.90 3.25
N GLY A 271 20.66 11.80 1.96
CA GLY A 271 21.65 11.70 0.87
C GLY A 271 22.28 10.31 0.71
N VAL A 272 21.74 9.28 1.37
CA VAL A 272 22.18 7.88 1.30
C VAL A 272 21.03 7.00 0.82
N VAL A 273 21.36 6.02 -0.02
CA VAL A 273 20.47 4.96 -0.49
C VAL A 273 20.91 3.66 0.17
N TYR A 274 20.05 3.08 1.00
CA TYR A 274 20.30 1.79 1.63
C TYR A 274 19.59 0.70 0.83
N ILE A 275 20.35 -0.32 0.43
CA ILE A 275 19.86 -1.49 -0.29
C ILE A 275 20.10 -2.76 0.50
N ASN A 276 19.17 -3.69 0.36
CA ASN A 276 19.30 -5.10 0.67
C ASN A 276 19.37 -5.88 -0.65
N SER A 277 20.28 -6.85 -0.73
CA SER A 277 20.42 -7.74 -1.89
C SER A 277 20.61 -9.19 -1.46
N ASP A 278 19.96 -10.11 -2.15
CA ASP A 278 20.05 -11.55 -1.89
C ASP A 278 20.16 -12.40 -3.16
N GLY A 279 20.82 -13.54 -3.05
CA GLY A 279 20.90 -14.49 -4.16
C GLY A 279 19.56 -15.20 -4.35
N TYR A 280 19.13 -15.36 -5.61
CA TYR A 280 18.08 -16.33 -5.94
C TYR A 280 18.40 -17.67 -5.25
N ILE A 281 17.37 -18.33 -4.72
CA ILE A 281 17.47 -19.65 -4.07
C ILE A 281 18.58 -19.77 -2.99
N GLY A 282 18.96 -18.67 -2.32
CA GLY A 282 19.87 -18.69 -1.18
C GLY A 282 21.30 -19.17 -1.46
N LEU A 283 21.75 -19.11 -2.72
CA LEU A 283 23.12 -19.49 -3.09
C LEU A 283 24.19 -18.43 -2.77
N VAL A 284 23.77 -17.21 -2.46
CA VAL A 284 24.65 -16.09 -2.09
C VAL A 284 24.18 -15.48 -0.77
N GLY A 285 25.12 -15.16 0.11
CA GLY A 285 24.83 -14.51 1.39
C GLY A 285 24.25 -13.10 1.19
N GLY A 286 23.15 -12.84 1.88
CA GLY A 286 22.45 -11.56 1.84
C GLY A 286 23.37 -10.41 2.23
N THR A 287 23.23 -9.29 1.54
CA THR A 287 24.09 -8.11 1.67
C THR A 287 23.24 -6.88 1.97
N LEU A 288 23.65 -6.09 2.96
CA LEU A 288 23.27 -4.69 3.09
C LEU A 288 24.35 -3.80 2.49
N ALA A 289 23.98 -2.73 1.80
CA ALA A 289 24.92 -1.69 1.38
C ALA A 289 24.31 -0.29 1.52
N ALA A 290 25.18 0.69 1.72
CA ALA A 290 24.85 2.10 1.61
C ALA A 290 25.57 2.71 0.40
N LEU A 291 24.81 3.41 -0.44
CA LEU A 291 25.32 4.14 -1.61
C LEU A 291 25.07 5.63 -1.40
N ARG A 292 25.97 6.49 -1.86
CA ARG A 292 25.72 7.94 -1.88
C ARG A 292 24.69 8.26 -2.97
N ALA A 293 23.62 8.96 -2.61
CA ALA A 293 22.48 9.19 -3.51
C ALA A 293 22.82 10.02 -4.76
N SER A 294 23.89 10.83 -4.73
CA SER A 294 24.29 11.70 -5.85
C SER A 294 25.00 10.98 -7.00
N ASP A 295 25.70 9.88 -6.72
CA ASP A 295 26.62 9.22 -7.67
C ASP A 295 26.64 7.68 -7.61
N GLY A 296 25.86 7.07 -6.70
CA GLY A 296 25.80 5.63 -6.53
C GLY A 296 27.04 5.03 -5.86
N HIS A 297 28.00 5.84 -5.43
CA HIS A 297 29.24 5.33 -4.85
C HIS A 297 28.98 4.62 -3.53
N GLN A 298 29.43 3.37 -3.42
CA GLN A 298 29.32 2.58 -2.20
C GLN A 298 30.07 3.26 -1.05
N ILE A 299 29.35 3.54 0.03
CA ILE A 299 29.90 4.06 1.29
C ILE A 299 30.40 2.88 2.14
N TRP A 300 29.56 1.85 2.28
CA TRP A 300 29.89 0.59 2.95
C TRP A 300 29.05 -0.57 2.38
N LYS A 301 29.53 -1.80 2.58
CA LYS A 301 28.85 -3.06 2.24
C LYS A 301 29.08 -4.05 3.38
N GLN A 302 28.00 -4.66 3.88
CA GLN A 302 28.01 -5.62 4.98
C GLN A 302 27.28 -6.88 4.53
N THR A 303 27.99 -8.01 4.47
CA THR A 303 27.38 -9.32 4.27
C THR A 303 26.83 -9.85 5.59
N LEU A 304 25.64 -10.44 5.55
CA LEU A 304 24.97 -11.10 6.66
C LEU A 304 24.89 -12.61 6.36
N ASP A 305 24.92 -13.43 7.41
CA ASP A 305 24.78 -14.89 7.28
C ASP A 305 23.30 -15.29 7.17
N ALA A 306 22.68 -14.88 6.06
CA ALA A 306 21.28 -15.15 5.75
C ALA A 306 21.06 -15.15 4.23
N ASN A 307 19.86 -15.52 3.79
CA ASN A 307 19.53 -15.71 2.37
C ASN A 307 18.38 -14.84 1.87
N LEU A 308 17.63 -14.22 2.80
CA LEU A 308 16.53 -13.31 2.54
C LEU A 308 16.67 -12.16 3.53
N ILE A 309 16.46 -10.93 3.07
CA ILE A 309 16.58 -9.72 3.90
C ILE A 309 15.35 -8.85 3.63
N GLN A 310 14.59 -8.47 4.65
CA GLN A 310 13.47 -7.53 4.46
C GLN A 310 13.97 -6.08 4.28
N PRO A 311 13.21 -5.21 3.58
CA PRO A 311 13.59 -3.81 3.39
C PRO A 311 13.92 -3.10 4.71
N PRO A 312 15.09 -2.43 4.83
CA PRO A 312 15.58 -1.94 6.11
C PRO A 312 14.85 -0.67 6.59
N GLN A 313 14.56 -0.61 7.89
CA GLN A 313 14.05 0.60 8.55
C GLN A 313 15.18 1.40 9.20
N LEU A 314 15.51 2.56 8.62
CA LEU A 314 16.33 3.57 9.27
C LEU A 314 15.53 4.32 10.35
N VAL A 315 16.00 4.24 11.60
CA VAL A 315 15.51 4.99 12.76
C VAL A 315 16.71 5.52 13.54
N ASN A 316 16.77 6.84 13.78
CA ASN A 316 17.80 7.50 14.60
C ASN A 316 19.27 7.13 14.25
N GLY A 317 19.56 6.91 12.96
CA GLY A 317 20.91 6.53 12.49
C GLY A 317 21.23 5.03 12.58
N ILE A 318 20.26 4.19 12.94
CA ILE A 318 20.36 2.73 12.98
C ILE A 318 19.43 2.15 11.91
N LEU A 319 19.95 1.25 11.09
CA LEU A 319 19.17 0.42 10.17
C LEU A 319 18.78 -0.87 10.89
N TYR A 320 17.49 -1.11 10.98
CA TYR A 320 16.94 -2.38 11.43
C TYR A 320 16.50 -3.20 10.22
N THR A 321 16.85 -4.48 10.20
CA THR A 321 16.35 -5.43 9.20
C THR A 321 16.17 -6.80 9.82
N THR A 322 15.16 -7.53 9.37
CA THR A 322 15.05 -8.96 9.59
C THR A 322 15.68 -9.72 8.44
N THR A 323 16.22 -10.89 8.74
CA THR A 323 16.81 -11.79 7.76
C THR A 323 16.35 -13.22 8.00
N THR A 324 16.18 -14.00 6.94
CA THR A 324 15.95 -15.45 7.04
C THR A 324 17.01 -16.22 6.26
N LYS A 325 17.62 -17.22 6.88
CA LYS A 325 18.57 -18.16 6.30
C LYS A 325 17.80 -19.38 5.80
N MET A 326 17.88 -19.70 4.52
CA MET A 326 17.25 -20.88 3.93
C MET A 326 18.26 -22.04 3.89
N LEU A 327 17.89 -23.18 4.46
CA LEU A 327 18.70 -24.40 4.39
C LEU A 327 18.34 -25.20 3.14
N VAL A 328 18.94 -24.85 2.00
CA VAL A 328 18.72 -25.60 0.75
C VAL A 328 19.38 -26.99 0.84
N PRO A 329 18.64 -28.11 0.66
CA PRO A 329 19.23 -29.44 0.67
C PRO A 329 20.16 -29.67 -0.53
N PRO A 330 21.29 -30.40 -0.39
CA PRO A 330 22.21 -30.69 -1.50
C PRO A 330 21.58 -31.41 -2.70
N SER A 331 20.42 -32.06 -2.50
CA SER A 331 19.68 -32.76 -3.55
C SER A 331 18.98 -31.82 -4.56
N ALA A 332 18.85 -30.53 -4.28
CA ALA A 332 18.23 -29.56 -5.20
C ALA A 332 19.11 -29.21 -6.43
N HIS A 333 20.30 -29.80 -6.57
CA HIS A 333 21.28 -29.46 -7.62
C HIS A 333 21.02 -30.14 -8.98
N SER A 334 19.88 -30.81 -9.19
CA SER A 334 19.59 -31.55 -10.42
C SER A 334 18.46 -30.94 -11.27
N ALA A 335 18.75 -30.77 -12.56
CA ALA A 335 17.85 -30.44 -13.68
C ALA A 335 17.48 -28.96 -13.92
N ASN A 336 18.27 -28.33 -14.80
CA ASN A 336 17.89 -27.26 -15.74
C ASN A 336 17.46 -25.89 -15.16
N PRO A 337 18.40 -24.99 -14.82
CA PRO A 337 18.10 -23.70 -14.17
C PRO A 337 17.20 -22.75 -14.99
N LEU A 338 17.18 -22.88 -16.32
CA LEU A 338 16.38 -22.03 -17.22
C LEU A 338 14.88 -22.38 -17.27
N GLN A 339 14.47 -23.54 -16.75
CA GLN A 339 13.04 -23.88 -16.57
C GLN A 339 12.62 -23.85 -15.09
N GLY A 340 13.56 -23.94 -14.15
CA GLY A 340 13.28 -23.80 -12.72
C GLY A 340 12.95 -22.36 -12.29
N ALA A 341 13.60 -21.34 -12.87
CA ALA A 341 13.43 -19.95 -12.42
C ALA A 341 12.01 -19.38 -12.68
N THR A 342 11.40 -19.69 -13.82
CA THR A 342 9.99 -19.34 -14.10
C THR A 342 9.02 -20.19 -13.27
N ALA A 343 9.38 -21.43 -12.97
CA ALA A 343 8.56 -22.30 -12.13
C ALA A 343 8.53 -21.88 -10.65
N ILE A 344 9.62 -21.33 -10.08
CA ILE A 344 9.76 -21.11 -8.62
C ILE A 344 9.05 -19.85 -8.10
N GLY A 345 8.99 -18.77 -8.88
CA GLY A 345 8.10 -17.64 -8.55
C GLY A 345 6.62 -18.07 -8.52
N ALA A 346 6.24 -18.97 -9.45
CA ALA A 346 4.94 -19.63 -9.43
C ALA A 346 4.81 -20.70 -8.34
N LEU A 347 5.87 -21.41 -7.94
CA LEU A 347 5.85 -22.46 -6.93
C LEU A 347 5.70 -21.88 -5.52
N LEU A 348 6.40 -20.78 -5.19
CA LEU A 348 6.20 -20.09 -3.90
C LEU A 348 4.74 -19.64 -3.69
N TRP A 349 3.95 -19.57 -4.76
CA TRP A 349 2.51 -19.34 -4.74
C TRP A 349 1.66 -20.63 -4.89
N ASN A 350 2.11 -21.63 -5.67
CA ASN A 350 1.34 -22.84 -6.01
C ASN A 350 1.73 -24.12 -5.26
N THR A 351 2.85 -24.20 -4.52
CA THR A 351 3.20 -25.41 -3.73
C THR A 351 2.43 -25.54 -2.41
N PHE A 352 1.49 -24.64 -2.12
CA PHE A 352 0.51 -24.81 -1.04
C PHE A 352 -0.50 -25.95 -1.29
N GLN A 353 -0.37 -26.72 -2.38
CA GLN A 353 -1.13 -27.95 -2.60
C GLN A 353 -0.22 -29.17 -2.89
N SER A 354 -0.05 -29.99 -1.85
CA SER A 354 0.38 -31.40 -1.87
C SER A 354 1.74 -31.76 -2.49
N ALA A 355 2.72 -32.05 -1.62
CA ALA A 355 3.78 -33.02 -1.88
C ALA A 355 4.06 -33.85 -0.60
N SER A 356 4.22 -35.16 -0.74
CA SER A 356 4.39 -36.08 0.39
C SER A 356 5.78 -35.98 1.04
N VAL A 357 5.81 -36.13 2.37
CA VAL A 357 6.98 -36.07 3.25
C VAL A 357 8.22 -36.77 2.69
N VAL A 358 9.34 -36.05 2.63
CA VAL A 358 10.69 -36.62 2.56
C VAL A 358 11.43 -36.32 3.87
N GLN A 359 12.23 -37.28 4.31
CA GLN A 359 12.78 -37.40 5.66
C GLN A 359 13.74 -36.25 6.03
N ALA A 360 13.44 -35.54 7.13
CA ALA A 360 14.20 -34.37 7.57
C ALA A 360 15.61 -34.70 8.07
N VAL A 361 16.61 -33.94 7.60
CA VAL A 361 17.97 -33.92 8.14
C VAL A 361 18.06 -32.85 9.24
N PRO A 362 18.58 -33.16 10.45
CA PRO A 362 18.61 -32.21 11.54
C PRO A 362 19.80 -31.25 11.39
N LEU A 363 19.52 -29.96 11.20
CA LEU A 363 20.50 -28.88 11.30
C LEU A 363 20.06 -27.91 12.41
N LYS A 364 21.01 -27.50 13.25
CA LYS A 364 20.80 -26.56 14.35
C LYS A 364 21.44 -25.22 14.01
N GLU A 365 20.62 -24.19 13.79
CA GLU A 365 20.87 -22.78 14.11
C GLU A 365 19.65 -21.94 13.65
N GLY A 366 19.49 -20.74 14.22
CA GLY A 366 18.21 -20.00 14.12
C GLY A 366 18.05 -19.36 12.76
N LEU A 367 17.07 -19.81 11.97
CA LEU A 367 16.96 -19.36 10.58
C LEU A 367 16.58 -17.89 10.46
N SER A 368 15.70 -17.38 11.32
CA SER A 368 15.34 -15.96 11.33
C SER A 368 16.13 -15.15 12.37
N SER A 369 16.65 -13.99 11.98
CA SER A 369 17.37 -13.05 12.86
C SER A 369 16.96 -11.61 12.60
N LEU A 370 17.05 -10.76 13.61
CA LEU A 370 16.92 -9.30 13.51
C LEU A 370 18.30 -8.67 13.73
N TYR A 371 18.70 -7.74 12.86
CA TYR A 371 19.95 -7.00 12.95
C TYR A 371 19.70 -5.52 13.20
N ALA A 372 20.57 -4.90 14.01
CA ALA A 372 20.71 -3.46 14.13
C ALA A 372 22.08 -3.05 13.62
N VAL A 373 22.13 -2.20 12.60
CA VAL A 373 23.34 -1.81 11.88
C VAL A 373 23.50 -0.29 11.90
N ARG A 374 24.68 0.22 12.24
CA ARG A 374 24.94 1.67 12.23
C ARG A 374 24.93 2.17 10.78
N ALA A 375 24.04 3.10 10.47
CA ALA A 375 23.80 3.54 9.10
C ALA A 375 24.99 4.29 8.46
N SER A 376 25.89 4.85 9.28
CA SER A 376 27.05 5.61 8.81
C SER A 376 28.19 4.76 8.24
N ASP A 377 28.37 3.53 8.74
CA ASP A 377 29.57 2.71 8.45
C ASP A 377 29.30 1.21 8.29
N GLY A 378 28.06 0.74 8.47
CA GLY A 378 27.72 -0.67 8.33
C GLY A 378 28.06 -1.54 9.54
N THR A 379 28.54 -0.96 10.65
CA THR A 379 28.85 -1.72 11.87
C THR A 379 27.59 -2.39 12.43
N ILE A 380 27.58 -3.72 12.53
CA ILE A 380 26.56 -4.45 13.29
C ILE A 380 26.69 -4.06 14.77
N LEU A 381 25.67 -3.42 15.32
CA LEU A 381 25.61 -2.99 16.72
C LEU A 381 25.19 -4.17 17.62
N TRP A 382 24.21 -4.94 17.14
CA TRP A 382 23.74 -6.18 17.74
C TRP A 382 22.92 -6.98 16.71
N HIS A 383 22.73 -8.27 16.99
CA HIS A 383 21.72 -9.08 16.32
C HIS A 383 21.01 -9.98 17.34
N TYR A 384 19.78 -10.39 17.05
CA TYR A 384 19.01 -11.33 17.84
C TYR A 384 18.46 -12.44 16.94
N SER A 385 18.84 -13.69 17.22
CA SER A 385 18.32 -14.85 16.49
C SER A 385 17.00 -15.30 17.08
N MET A 386 15.94 -15.14 16.30
CA MET A 386 14.59 -15.54 16.68
C MET A 386 14.46 -17.07 16.65
N ASN A 387 13.51 -17.59 17.42
CA ASN A 387 13.13 -19.01 17.46
C ASN A 387 14.26 -20.00 17.86
N ASN A 388 15.30 -19.52 18.54
CA ASN A 388 16.29 -20.31 19.31
C ASN A 388 16.83 -21.55 18.58
N GLY A 389 17.29 -21.40 17.33
CA GLY A 389 17.92 -22.52 16.60
C GLY A 389 17.01 -23.28 15.63
N LYS A 390 15.76 -22.82 15.41
CA LYS A 390 14.74 -23.55 14.63
C LYS A 390 14.38 -22.88 13.31
N ASN A 391 13.88 -23.70 12.37
CA ASN A 391 13.29 -23.24 11.11
C ASN A 391 12.17 -22.24 11.37
N SER A 392 12.29 -21.08 10.73
CA SER A 392 11.41 -19.94 10.98
C SER A 392 11.55 -18.88 9.91
N TRP A 393 10.50 -18.10 9.70
CA TRP A 393 10.44 -17.01 8.74
C TRP A 393 10.11 -15.68 9.41
N ALA A 394 10.91 -14.66 9.17
CA ALA A 394 10.62 -13.32 9.66
C ALA A 394 9.65 -12.63 8.70
N ASN A 395 8.43 -12.35 9.18
CA ASN A 395 7.35 -11.81 8.34
C ASN A 395 7.19 -10.29 8.51
N TRP A 396 7.42 -9.75 9.70
CA TRP A 396 7.24 -8.33 9.99
C TRP A 396 8.18 -7.85 11.10
N PHE A 397 8.53 -6.57 11.05
CA PHE A 397 9.08 -5.84 12.18
C PHE A 397 8.69 -4.36 12.15
N SER A 398 8.71 -3.71 13.32
CA SER A 398 8.51 -2.27 13.49
C SER A 398 9.35 -1.75 14.65
N VAL A 399 9.76 -0.48 14.60
CA VAL A 399 10.62 0.15 15.60
C VAL A 399 9.94 1.40 16.14
N GLU A 400 9.58 1.39 17.43
CA GLU A 400 8.90 2.52 18.07
C GLU A 400 9.42 2.72 19.50
N ASN A 401 9.60 3.98 19.93
CA ASN A 401 9.88 4.38 21.32
C ASN A 401 11.04 3.62 22.02
N GLY A 402 12.06 3.19 21.28
CA GLY A 402 13.20 2.44 21.82
C GLY A 402 13.00 0.93 21.93
N VAL A 403 11.94 0.41 21.30
CA VAL A 403 11.62 -1.02 21.20
C VAL A 403 11.57 -1.43 19.72
N VAL A 404 12.09 -2.62 19.41
CA VAL A 404 11.87 -3.28 18.12
C VAL A 404 10.92 -4.44 18.34
N TYR A 405 9.79 -4.39 17.65
CA TYR A 405 8.81 -5.47 17.59
C TYR A 405 9.07 -6.30 16.34
N ALA A 406 9.04 -7.62 16.45
CA ALA A 406 9.26 -8.51 15.31
C ALA A 406 8.40 -9.78 15.41
N SER A 407 7.96 -10.31 14.27
CA SER A 407 7.27 -11.59 14.17
C SER A 407 8.13 -12.63 13.48
N ALA A 408 8.06 -13.86 13.97
CA ALA A 408 8.68 -15.03 13.35
C ALA A 408 7.68 -16.19 13.28
N ALA A 409 7.27 -16.58 12.07
CA ALA A 409 6.52 -17.81 11.85
C ALA A 409 7.40 -19.03 12.11
N LYS A 410 6.81 -20.14 12.57
CA LYS A 410 7.47 -21.44 12.67
C LYS A 410 7.10 -22.29 11.45
N GLY A 411 8.02 -23.14 11.00
CA GLY A 411 7.78 -24.09 9.91
C GLY A 411 7.66 -23.46 8.52
N GLU A 412 7.45 -24.31 7.51
CA GLU A 412 7.09 -23.93 6.15
C GLU A 412 5.55 -23.88 5.99
N ASP A 413 4.83 -24.73 6.74
CA ASP A 413 3.37 -24.74 6.82
C ASP A 413 2.85 -23.78 7.91
N THR A 414 1.78 -23.05 7.59
CA THR A 414 1.18 -22.02 8.48
C THR A 414 0.50 -22.59 9.75
N THR A 415 0.60 -23.90 10.00
CA THR A 415 0.03 -24.60 11.16
C THR A 415 0.93 -24.61 12.39
N ASP A 416 2.24 -24.41 12.24
CA ASP A 416 3.22 -24.56 13.34
C ASP A 416 3.25 -23.39 14.34
N GLY A 417 2.40 -22.39 14.11
CA GLY A 417 2.30 -21.20 14.95
C GLY A 417 3.39 -20.17 14.66
N GLY A 418 3.70 -19.36 15.66
CA GLY A 418 4.73 -18.32 15.52
C GLY A 418 5.10 -17.69 16.85
N ASP A 419 5.87 -16.64 16.79
CA ASP A 419 6.38 -15.90 17.94
C ASP A 419 6.36 -14.40 17.63
N ILE A 420 6.02 -13.59 18.64
CA ILE A 420 6.13 -12.13 18.61
C ILE A 420 7.12 -11.72 19.69
N TYR A 421 8.12 -10.95 19.30
CA TYR A 421 9.18 -10.46 20.18
C TYR A 421 9.09 -8.95 20.33
N ALA A 422 9.35 -8.44 21.53
CA ALA A 422 9.76 -7.07 21.76
C ALA A 422 11.18 -7.04 22.28
N LEU A 423 12.05 -6.31 21.61
CA LEU A 423 13.49 -6.23 21.89
C LEU A 423 13.88 -4.79 22.20
N GLN A 424 14.76 -4.57 23.17
CA GLN A 424 15.28 -3.24 23.48
C GLN A 424 16.18 -2.76 22.32
N SER A 425 15.85 -1.60 21.72
CA SER A 425 16.49 -1.17 20.46
C SER A 425 17.99 -0.84 20.57
N SER A 426 18.50 -0.65 21.79
CA SER A 426 19.89 -0.32 22.09
C SER A 426 20.83 -1.53 22.11
N ASN A 427 20.33 -2.74 22.40
CA ASN A 427 21.17 -3.93 22.61
C ASN A 427 20.55 -5.26 22.12
N GLY A 428 19.32 -5.26 21.61
CA GLY A 428 18.64 -6.47 21.13
C GLY A 428 18.14 -7.41 22.22
N SER A 429 18.23 -7.03 23.50
CA SER A 429 17.74 -7.87 24.61
C SER A 429 16.22 -7.98 24.61
N VAL A 430 15.70 -9.16 24.94
CA VAL A 430 14.24 -9.42 24.97
C VAL A 430 13.60 -8.71 26.15
N LEU A 431 12.64 -7.83 25.86
CA LEU A 431 11.75 -7.21 26.85
C LEU A 431 10.59 -8.15 27.18
N TRP A 432 9.93 -8.70 26.15
CA TRP A 432 8.91 -9.74 26.27
C TRP A 432 8.84 -10.60 25.00
N HIS A 433 8.23 -11.78 25.14
CA HIS A 433 8.02 -12.74 24.05
C HIS A 433 6.65 -13.42 24.21
N VAL A 434 5.85 -13.45 23.14
CA VAL A 434 4.56 -14.13 23.06
C VAL A 434 4.65 -15.27 22.05
N LYS A 435 4.16 -16.45 22.43
CA LYS A 435 4.01 -17.60 21.53
C LYS A 435 2.61 -17.62 20.95
N LEU A 436 2.50 -17.65 19.64
CA LEU A 436 1.24 -17.81 18.92
C LEU A 436 1.00 -19.28 18.56
N ASN A 437 -0.24 -19.73 18.66
CA ASN A 437 -0.72 -21.02 18.17
C ASN A 437 -1.13 -21.01 16.68
N ARG A 438 -1.01 -19.85 16.03
CA ARG A 438 -1.28 -19.61 14.59
C ARG A 438 -0.10 -18.86 13.98
N SER A 439 0.16 -19.06 12.69
CA SER A 439 1.28 -18.41 12.03
C SER A 439 0.95 -16.93 11.77
N PRO A 440 1.78 -15.96 12.23
CA PRO A 440 1.58 -14.54 11.97
C PRO A 440 1.91 -14.22 10.52
N THR A 441 0.94 -13.71 9.78
CA THR A 441 1.04 -13.44 8.33
C THR A 441 1.24 -11.96 8.02
N GLY A 442 0.65 -11.08 8.82
CA GLY A 442 0.78 -9.63 8.69
C GLY A 442 0.55 -8.94 10.04
N ALA A 443 1.08 -7.73 10.22
CA ALA A 443 1.00 -7.04 11.50
C ALA A 443 1.01 -5.51 11.34
N LEU A 444 0.33 -4.84 12.26
CA LEU A 444 0.27 -3.38 12.40
C LEU A 444 0.52 -3.01 13.86
N LEU A 445 1.50 -2.13 14.11
CA LEU A 445 1.68 -1.47 15.41
C LEU A 445 1.03 -0.09 15.33
N ALA A 446 0.07 0.18 16.21
CA ALA A 446 -0.59 1.47 16.35
C ALA A 446 -1.13 1.66 17.78
N ASN A 447 -0.95 2.86 18.35
CA ASN A 447 -1.53 3.25 19.65
C ASN A 447 -1.21 2.30 20.82
N ASP A 448 0.04 1.81 20.94
CA ASP A 448 0.47 0.78 21.92
C ASP A 448 -0.27 -0.58 21.77
N ILE A 449 -0.79 -0.87 20.58
CA ILE A 449 -1.43 -2.15 20.23
C ILE A 449 -0.78 -2.72 18.97
N ILE A 450 -0.47 -4.01 19.00
CA ILE A 450 -0.02 -4.79 17.85
C ILE A 450 -1.22 -5.61 17.38
N TYR A 451 -1.79 -5.24 16.25
CA TYR A 451 -2.82 -6.00 15.55
C TYR A 451 -2.14 -7.00 14.61
N LEU A 452 -2.48 -8.28 14.75
CA LEU A 452 -1.85 -9.38 14.03
C LEU A 452 -2.88 -10.12 13.19
N SER A 453 -2.66 -10.16 11.88
CA SER A 453 -3.24 -11.18 11.02
C SER A 453 -2.53 -12.51 11.23
N THR A 454 -3.28 -13.59 11.33
CA THR A 454 -2.75 -14.94 11.44
C THR A 454 -3.55 -15.92 10.58
N SER A 455 -2.92 -17.04 10.22
CA SER A 455 -3.59 -18.18 9.60
C SER A 455 -3.31 -19.48 10.34
N ALA A 456 -4.18 -20.48 10.18
CA ALA A 456 -3.83 -21.89 10.38
C ALA A 456 -4.22 -22.69 9.13
N GLY A 457 -3.21 -23.08 8.36
CA GLY A 457 -3.41 -23.68 7.04
C GLY A 457 -4.07 -22.71 6.06
N LEU A 458 -4.87 -23.26 5.15
CA LEU A 458 -5.62 -22.55 4.10
C LEU A 458 -7.12 -22.38 4.44
N SER A 459 -7.53 -22.66 5.68
CA SER A 459 -8.96 -22.82 6.03
C SER A 459 -9.53 -21.71 6.91
N ASN A 460 -8.75 -21.19 7.87
CA ASN A 460 -9.22 -20.12 8.75
C ASN A 460 -8.13 -19.13 9.14
N GLY A 461 -8.50 -17.85 9.08
CA GLY A 461 -7.73 -16.74 9.60
C GLY A 461 -8.14 -16.42 11.04
N ALA A 462 -7.33 -15.62 11.71
CA ALA A 462 -7.72 -14.96 12.95
C ALA A 462 -6.96 -13.64 13.13
N VAL A 463 -7.57 -12.70 13.83
CA VAL A 463 -6.93 -11.44 14.23
C VAL A 463 -6.72 -11.43 15.74
N TYR A 464 -5.55 -10.98 16.18
CA TYR A 464 -5.21 -10.79 17.59
C TYR A 464 -4.82 -9.33 17.82
N ALA A 465 -5.21 -8.76 18.96
CA ALA A 465 -4.69 -7.50 19.46
C ALA A 465 -3.85 -7.76 20.72
N LEU A 466 -2.55 -7.49 20.65
CA LEU A 466 -1.63 -7.58 21.79
C LEU A 466 -1.23 -6.18 22.25
N ARG A 467 -1.11 -5.93 23.54
CA ARG A 467 -0.58 -4.65 24.05
C ARG A 467 0.94 -4.59 23.82
N ALA A 468 1.42 -3.54 23.17
CA ALA A 468 2.82 -3.44 22.75
C ALA A 468 3.80 -3.33 23.94
N ARG A 469 3.40 -2.71 25.07
CA ARG A 469 4.26 -2.62 26.26
C ARG A 469 4.61 -3.95 26.96
N ASP A 470 3.75 -4.97 26.87
CA ASP A 470 3.86 -6.20 27.69
C ASP A 470 3.52 -7.52 26.98
N GLY A 471 3.03 -7.47 25.73
CA GLY A 471 2.62 -8.63 24.94
C GLY A 471 1.30 -9.27 25.38
N SER A 472 0.59 -8.72 26.38
CA SER A 472 -0.66 -9.31 26.84
C SER A 472 -1.77 -9.21 25.79
N LEU A 473 -2.55 -10.29 25.67
CA LEU A 473 -3.72 -10.35 24.79
C LEU A 473 -4.80 -9.39 25.30
N LEU A 474 -5.26 -8.49 24.42
CA LEU A 474 -6.40 -7.62 24.66
C LEU A 474 -7.68 -8.31 24.21
N TRP A 475 -7.69 -8.80 22.97
CA TRP A 475 -8.78 -9.55 22.35
C TRP A 475 -8.26 -10.37 21.16
N ASP A 476 -9.00 -11.40 20.77
CA ASP A 476 -8.82 -12.12 19.51
C ASP A 476 -10.17 -12.46 18.83
N TYR A 477 -10.11 -12.67 17.52
CA TYR A 477 -11.26 -12.94 16.66
C TYR A 477 -10.89 -14.04 15.65
N HIS A 478 -11.38 -15.28 15.86
CA HIS A 478 -11.08 -16.44 15.00
C HIS A 478 -12.17 -16.77 13.97
N SER A 479 -13.24 -15.97 13.90
CA SER A 479 -14.38 -16.21 12.99
C SER A 479 -14.15 -15.65 11.58
N ILE A 480 -12.91 -15.62 11.12
CA ILE A 480 -12.56 -15.26 9.73
C ILE A 480 -12.54 -16.53 8.89
N ALA A 481 -13.53 -16.66 8.02
CA ALA A 481 -13.51 -17.67 6.98
C ALA A 481 -12.40 -17.34 5.96
N GLY A 482 -11.57 -18.32 5.64
CA GLY A 482 -10.41 -18.16 4.75
C GLY A 482 -9.17 -17.59 5.46
N PRO A 483 -7.96 -17.87 4.94
CA PRO A 483 -6.72 -17.34 5.49
C PRO A 483 -6.60 -15.83 5.25
N VAL A 484 -5.86 -15.15 6.12
CA VAL A 484 -5.53 -13.72 6.00
C VAL A 484 -4.03 -13.60 5.77
N PHE A 485 -3.62 -12.94 4.70
CA PHE A 485 -2.20 -12.75 4.38
C PHE A 485 -1.74 -11.29 4.57
N ASN A 486 -2.65 -10.34 4.42
CA ASN A 486 -2.34 -8.91 4.50
C ASN A 486 -2.32 -8.42 5.95
N ALA A 487 -1.51 -7.39 6.24
CA ALA A 487 -1.53 -6.70 7.53
C ALA A 487 -2.90 -6.00 7.75
N PRO A 488 -3.42 -5.94 8.99
CA PRO A 488 -4.66 -5.21 9.26
C PRO A 488 -4.47 -3.70 9.02
N ILE A 489 -5.53 -3.01 8.59
CA ILE A 489 -5.53 -1.55 8.43
C ILE A 489 -6.37 -0.93 9.55
N LEU A 490 -5.81 0.01 10.32
CA LEU A 490 -6.56 0.80 11.31
C LEU A 490 -7.01 2.13 10.69
N ASP A 491 -8.31 2.41 10.73
CA ASP A 491 -8.84 3.77 10.54
C ASP A 491 -9.78 4.13 11.71
N GLY A 492 -9.48 5.24 12.38
CA GLY A 492 -10.18 5.67 13.59
C GLY A 492 -10.23 4.61 14.69
N THR A 493 -11.41 4.04 14.89
CA THR A 493 -11.71 3.00 15.90
C THR A 493 -11.96 1.62 15.30
N THR A 494 -11.63 1.41 14.02
CA THR A 494 -11.99 0.20 13.27
C THR A 494 -10.78 -0.40 12.56
N ILE A 495 -10.60 -1.71 12.73
CA ILE A 495 -9.62 -2.52 12.01
C ILE A 495 -10.31 -3.18 10.81
N TYR A 496 -9.71 -3.06 9.63
CA TYR A 496 -10.19 -3.66 8.39
C TYR A 496 -9.23 -4.75 7.92
N ILE A 497 -9.80 -5.90 7.53
CA ILE A 497 -9.07 -7.09 7.10
C ILE A 497 -9.66 -7.64 5.81
N GLY A 498 -8.82 -7.89 4.81
CA GLY A 498 -9.16 -8.70 3.64
C GLY A 498 -8.76 -10.15 3.83
N ALA A 499 -9.71 -11.09 3.71
CA ALA A 499 -9.46 -12.53 3.72
C ALA A 499 -9.41 -13.10 2.31
N SER A 500 -8.70 -14.22 2.11
CA SER A 500 -8.43 -14.78 0.77
C SER A 500 -9.64 -15.42 0.06
N ASN A 501 -10.84 -15.29 0.62
CA ASN A 501 -12.11 -15.75 0.05
C ASN A 501 -12.97 -14.59 -0.46
N GLY A 502 -12.38 -13.40 -0.64
CA GLY A 502 -13.10 -12.20 -1.05
C GLY A 502 -13.91 -11.53 0.07
N ILE A 503 -13.81 -11.94 1.33
CA ILE A 503 -14.54 -11.26 2.42
C ILE A 503 -13.67 -10.16 3.04
N VAL A 504 -14.20 -8.95 3.09
CA VAL A 504 -13.67 -7.85 3.92
C VAL A 504 -14.42 -7.84 5.24
N TYR A 505 -13.68 -7.78 6.35
CA TYR A 505 -14.19 -7.66 7.71
C TYR A 505 -13.81 -6.30 8.29
N ALA A 506 -14.74 -5.67 8.99
CA ALA A 506 -14.50 -4.52 9.84
C ALA A 506 -14.76 -4.90 11.30
N LEU A 507 -13.74 -4.82 12.14
CA LEU A 507 -13.77 -5.14 13.56
C LEU A 507 -13.50 -3.87 14.38
N ARG A 508 -14.13 -3.72 15.54
CA ARG A 508 -13.78 -2.61 16.45
C ARG A 508 -12.36 -2.82 16.99
N ALA A 509 -11.58 -1.75 17.06
CA ALA A 509 -10.19 -1.79 17.49
C ALA A 509 -10.01 -2.04 18.99
N ASP A 510 -11.03 -1.74 19.81
CA ASP A 510 -11.01 -1.82 21.27
C ASP A 510 -11.35 -3.22 21.82
N ASP A 511 -12.30 -3.93 21.20
CA ASP A 511 -12.77 -5.26 21.65
C ASP A 511 -12.82 -6.36 20.58
N GLY A 512 -12.43 -6.08 19.33
CA GLY A 512 -12.44 -7.04 18.22
C GLY A 512 -13.84 -7.42 17.72
N GLY A 513 -14.90 -6.82 18.27
CA GLY A 513 -16.27 -7.11 17.89
C GLY A 513 -16.57 -6.66 16.47
N ILE A 514 -17.25 -7.51 15.71
CA ILE A 514 -17.57 -7.24 14.30
C ILE A 514 -18.52 -6.06 14.15
N VAL A 515 -18.17 -5.12 13.27
CA VAL A 515 -19.00 -3.99 12.85
C VAL A 515 -19.79 -4.40 11.62
N TRP A 516 -19.10 -4.93 10.60
CA TRP A 516 -19.69 -5.50 9.39
C TRP A 516 -18.71 -6.48 8.74
N HIS A 517 -19.22 -7.32 7.84
CA HIS A 517 -18.42 -8.03 6.84
C HIS A 517 -19.15 -7.99 5.51
N ASN A 518 -18.43 -7.96 4.39
CA ASN A 518 -19.01 -8.00 3.05
C ASN A 518 -18.18 -8.88 2.11
N LEU A 519 -18.86 -9.63 1.25
CA LEU A 519 -18.26 -10.49 0.23
C LEU A 519 -18.11 -9.68 -1.06
N THR A 520 -16.87 -9.53 -1.55
CA THR A 520 -16.60 -8.82 -2.81
C THR A 520 -17.05 -9.62 -4.03
N ALA A 521 -17.12 -10.94 -3.94
CA ALA A 521 -17.61 -11.79 -5.02
C ALA A 521 -19.14 -11.63 -5.22
N VAL A 522 -19.53 -10.80 -6.19
CA VAL A 522 -20.87 -10.85 -6.76
C VAL A 522 -20.97 -12.12 -7.62
N GLN A 523 -21.72 -13.13 -7.16
CA GLN A 523 -22.16 -14.21 -8.03
C GLN A 523 -22.96 -13.61 -9.20
N GLY A 524 -22.48 -13.84 -10.43
CA GLY A 524 -23.11 -13.38 -11.67
C GLY A 524 -24.28 -14.25 -12.11
#